data_AF-H8YVZ9-F1
#
_entry.id   AF-H8YVZ9-F1
#
_cell.length_a   1.000
_cell.length_b   1.000
_cell.length_c   1.000
_cell.angle_alpha   90.00
_cell.angle_beta   90.00
_cell.angle_gamma   90.00
#
_symmetry.space_group_name_H-M   'P 1'
#
loop_
_entity.id
_entity.type
_entity.pdbx_description
1 polymer ?
#
loop_
_entity_poly.entity_id
_entity_poly.type
_entity_poly.pdbx_seq_one_letter_code
_entity_poly.pdbx_strand_id
1 'polypeptide(L)'
;MSDTETPKRRGRPSTGKALTSAERMRRVREKARLAFDSEETPDLSQLPDSALLDYLRQAYQARMTWHMASAAKELFQRANARGARYPLRPSFERIEPEADIPATVTKKESTTGGDDSPAIPATVAENKPEASPTLSDKPRGYPTEVKRLAVRLTDEGKETKAIRAAILEACGKAPDISNLARLVRQWRASILKAETD
;
A
#
# COMPACT_ATOMS: atom_id res chain seq x y z
N MET A 1 50.42 0.37 -22.95
CA MET A 1 49.90 1.25 -21.88
C MET A 1 48.41 1.02 -21.85
N SER A 2 47.94 0.27 -20.86
CA SER A 2 46.57 -0.24 -20.80
C SER A 2 45.84 0.55 -19.73
N ASP A 3 44.99 1.48 -20.15
CA ASP A 3 44.11 2.24 -19.25
C ASP A 3 43.05 1.31 -18.67
N THR A 4 43.22 0.96 -17.40
CA THR A 4 42.21 0.24 -16.63
C THR A 4 41.11 1.22 -16.22
N GLU A 5 39.95 1.15 -16.89
CA GLU A 5 38.71 1.82 -16.47
C GLU A 5 38.37 1.44 -15.02
N THR A 6 38.46 2.42 -14.12
CA THR A 6 38.08 2.21 -12.73
C THR A 6 36.55 2.22 -12.60
N PRO A 7 35.95 1.24 -11.91
CA PRO A 7 34.50 1.12 -11.81
C PRO A 7 33.91 2.33 -11.06
N LYS A 8 32.96 3.01 -11.71
CA LYS A 8 32.23 4.17 -11.17
C LYS A 8 31.53 3.77 -9.86
N ARG A 9 32.13 4.14 -8.73
CA ARG A 9 31.56 3.91 -7.38
C ARG A 9 30.16 4.51 -7.35
N ARG A 10 29.16 3.69 -7.02
CA ARG A 10 27.82 4.15 -6.61
C ARG A 10 27.93 4.82 -5.24
N GLY A 11 28.47 6.03 -5.24
CA GLY A 11 28.68 6.87 -4.07
C GLY A 11 27.89 8.17 -4.19
N ARG A 12 27.56 8.72 -3.02
CA ARG A 12 26.87 10.01 -2.81
C ARG A 12 27.42 11.10 -3.76
N PRO A 13 26.56 11.95 -4.35
CA PRO A 13 26.99 12.98 -5.30
C PRO A 13 28.14 13.82 -4.73
N SER A 14 29.18 14.05 -5.55
CA SER A 14 30.41 14.73 -5.13
C SER A 14 30.22 16.23 -4.86
N THR A 15 29.06 16.79 -5.22
CA THR A 15 28.77 18.21 -5.13
C THR A 15 27.30 18.40 -4.71
N GLY A 16 27.10 18.97 -3.51
CA GLY A 16 25.78 19.37 -3.00
C GLY A 16 25.24 18.49 -1.87
N LYS A 17 24.75 19.14 -0.80
CA LYS A 17 23.96 18.46 0.24
C LYS A 17 22.76 17.79 -0.44
N ALA A 18 22.76 16.46 -0.46
CA ALA A 18 21.61 15.70 -0.91
C ALA A 18 20.39 16.13 -0.07
N LEU A 19 19.30 16.48 -0.73
CA LEU A 19 18.06 16.84 -0.04
C LEU A 19 17.63 15.71 0.88
N THR A 20 17.26 16.07 2.09
CA THR A 20 16.64 15.13 3.01
C THR A 20 15.31 14.64 2.44
N SER A 21 14.81 13.52 2.95
CA SER A 21 13.48 13.02 2.57
C SER A 21 12.39 14.08 2.83
N ALA A 22 12.48 14.76 3.97
CA ALA A 22 11.55 15.82 4.35
C ALA A 22 11.58 17.01 3.38
N GLU A 23 12.76 17.46 2.97
CA GLU A 23 12.91 18.56 1.99
C GLU A 23 12.36 18.19 0.62
N ARG A 24 12.58 16.93 0.16
CA ARG A 24 11.99 16.45 -1.09
C ARG A 24 10.46 16.46 -1.03
N MET A 25 9.88 15.97 0.06
CA MET A 25 8.43 16.00 0.25
C MET A 25 7.90 17.43 0.34
N ARG A 26 8.61 18.34 1.01
CA ARG A 26 8.24 19.77 1.07
C ARG A 26 8.21 20.39 -0.32
N ARG A 27 9.23 20.15 -1.15
CA ARG A 27 9.27 20.64 -2.54
C ARG A 27 8.13 20.08 -3.40
N VAL A 28 7.78 18.81 -3.21
CA VAL A 28 6.64 18.19 -3.92
C VAL A 28 5.33 18.89 -3.55
N ARG A 29 5.09 19.11 -2.25
CA ARG A 29 3.91 19.83 -1.76
C ARG A 29 3.86 21.28 -2.24
N GLU A 30 5.00 21.97 -2.24
CA GLU A 30 5.10 23.34 -2.72
C GLU A 30 4.76 23.46 -4.21
N LYS A 31 5.26 22.54 -5.04
CA LYS A 31 4.87 22.46 -6.45
C LYS A 31 3.37 22.23 -6.62
N ALA A 32 2.79 21.30 -5.85
CA ALA A 32 1.35 21.05 -5.88
C ALA A 32 0.55 22.29 -5.46
N ARG A 33 1.02 23.03 -4.44
CA ARG A 33 0.39 24.29 -3.98
C ARG A 33 0.44 25.37 -5.04
N LEU A 34 1.62 25.62 -5.63
CA LEU A 34 1.79 26.63 -6.70
C LEU A 34 0.90 26.33 -7.90
N ALA A 35 0.77 25.06 -8.28
CA ALA A 35 -0.15 24.67 -9.35
C ALA A 35 -1.62 24.83 -8.94
N PHE A 36 -1.97 24.62 -7.67
CA PHE A 36 -3.33 24.81 -7.17
C PHE A 36 -3.73 26.29 -7.15
N ASP A 37 -2.81 27.18 -6.77
CA ASP A 37 -3.03 28.63 -6.66
C ASP A 37 -3.04 29.34 -8.04
N SER A 38 -2.79 28.63 -9.15
CA SER A 38 -2.80 29.20 -10.51
C SER A 38 -4.24 29.48 -10.99
N GLU A 39 -4.55 30.74 -11.30
CA GLU A 39 -5.91 31.23 -11.57
C GLU A 39 -6.54 30.72 -12.88
N GLU A 40 -5.73 30.47 -13.91
CA GLU A 40 -6.18 29.90 -15.19
C GLU A 40 -5.63 28.48 -15.34
N THR A 41 -6.55 27.50 -15.42
CA THR A 41 -6.33 26.09 -15.80
C THR A 41 -4.90 25.57 -15.60
N PRO A 42 -4.57 25.00 -14.44
CA PRO A 42 -3.19 24.62 -14.15
C PRO A 42 -2.71 23.52 -15.09
N ASP A 43 -1.51 23.70 -15.65
CA ASP A 43 -0.84 22.68 -16.44
C ASP A 43 -0.34 21.55 -15.53
N LEU A 44 -1.18 20.52 -15.38
CA LEU A 44 -0.89 19.34 -14.57
C LEU A 44 0.10 18.37 -15.23
N SER A 45 0.39 18.53 -16.52
CA SER A 45 1.27 17.63 -17.28
C SER A 45 2.72 17.65 -16.77
N GLN A 46 3.15 18.77 -16.17
CA GLN A 46 4.51 18.96 -15.66
C GLN A 46 4.70 18.47 -14.22
N LEU A 47 3.62 18.20 -13.49
CA LEU A 47 3.69 17.78 -12.10
C LEU A 47 4.10 16.31 -12.00
N PRO A 48 4.97 15.89 -11.08
CA PRO A 48 5.16 14.45 -10.80
C PRO A 48 3.90 13.85 -10.16
N ASP A 49 3.70 12.53 -10.27
CA ASP A 49 2.53 11.83 -9.71
C ASP A 49 2.30 12.12 -8.22
N SER A 50 3.37 12.21 -7.44
CA SER A 50 3.28 12.56 -6.02
C SER A 50 2.70 13.96 -5.80
N ALA A 51 3.05 14.94 -6.64
CA ALA A 51 2.48 16.28 -6.59
C ALA A 51 1.02 16.29 -7.08
N LEU A 52 0.66 15.47 -8.08
CA LEU A 52 -0.72 15.32 -8.53
C LEU A 52 -1.63 14.76 -7.42
N LEU A 53 -1.15 13.81 -6.63
CA LEU A 53 -1.90 13.28 -5.48
C LEU A 53 -2.07 14.34 -4.37
N ASP A 54 -1.02 15.12 -4.07
CA ASP A 54 -1.11 16.24 -3.13
C ASP A 54 -2.02 17.36 -3.64
N TYR A 55 -2.05 17.60 -4.95
CA TYR A 55 -2.97 18.53 -5.61
C TYR A 55 -4.43 18.05 -5.49
N LEU A 56 -4.68 16.76 -5.79
CA LEU A 56 -6.02 16.17 -5.66
C LEU A 56 -6.55 16.27 -4.23
N ARG A 57 -5.67 16.05 -3.22
CA ARG A 57 -6.01 16.24 -1.81
C ARG A 57 -6.43 17.69 -1.51
N GLN A 58 -5.71 18.68 -2.02
CA GLN A 58 -6.05 20.10 -1.84
C GLN A 58 -7.38 20.45 -2.51
N ALA A 59 -7.58 20.00 -3.75
CA ALA A 59 -8.83 20.19 -4.49
C ALA A 59 -10.04 19.59 -3.77
N TYR A 60 -9.89 18.39 -3.18
CA TYR A 60 -10.91 17.77 -2.36
C TYR A 60 -11.23 18.59 -1.10
N GLN A 61 -10.20 19.06 -0.38
CA GLN A 61 -10.37 19.88 0.81
C GLN A 61 -11.06 21.21 0.51
N ALA A 62 -10.73 21.82 -0.63
CA ALA A 62 -11.36 23.06 -1.12
C ALA A 62 -12.73 22.84 -1.79
N ARG A 63 -13.18 21.58 -1.93
CA ARG A 63 -14.40 21.19 -2.63
C ARG A 63 -14.47 21.68 -4.09
N MET A 64 -13.32 21.82 -4.74
CA MET A 64 -13.22 22.24 -6.14
C MET A 64 -13.28 21.02 -7.07
N THR A 65 -14.49 20.61 -7.44
CA THR A 65 -14.77 19.39 -8.22
C THR A 65 -14.06 19.38 -9.58
N TRP A 66 -13.98 20.52 -10.26
CA TRP A 66 -13.24 20.66 -11.53
C TRP A 66 -11.74 20.35 -11.39
N HIS A 67 -11.11 20.86 -10.33
CA HIS A 67 -9.69 20.60 -10.05
C HIS A 67 -9.46 19.13 -9.73
N MET A 68 -10.37 18.51 -8.96
CA MET A 68 -10.31 17.07 -8.68
C MET A 68 -10.40 16.23 -9.96
N ALA A 69 -11.36 16.54 -10.84
CA ALA A 69 -11.56 15.84 -12.10
C ALA A 69 -10.33 15.96 -13.02
N SER A 70 -9.74 17.16 -13.09
CA SER A 70 -8.53 17.43 -13.89
C SER A 70 -7.34 16.61 -13.40
N ALA A 71 -7.09 16.58 -12.08
CA ALA A 71 -6.01 15.79 -11.50
C ALA A 71 -6.21 14.28 -11.65
N ALA A 72 -7.44 13.79 -11.47
CA ALA A 72 -7.78 12.39 -11.69
C ALA A 72 -7.56 11.99 -13.16
N LYS A 73 -8.03 12.81 -14.10
CA LYS A 73 -7.86 12.58 -15.54
C LYS A 73 -6.39 12.42 -15.94
N GLU A 74 -5.53 13.32 -15.47
CA GLU A 74 -4.08 13.26 -15.73
C GLU A 74 -3.45 11.97 -15.14
N LEU A 75 -3.80 11.60 -13.91
CA LEU A 75 -3.32 10.36 -13.29
C LEU A 75 -3.71 9.11 -14.10
N PHE A 76 -4.96 9.05 -14.57
CA PHE A 76 -5.43 7.95 -15.42
C PHE A 76 -4.71 7.93 -16.78
N GLN A 77 -4.50 9.09 -17.41
CA GLN A 77 -3.74 9.18 -18.65
C GLN A 77 -2.32 8.63 -18.49
N ARG A 78 -1.62 8.97 -17.41
CA ARG A 78 -0.29 8.45 -17.11
C ARG A 78 -0.28 6.97 -16.79
N ALA A 79 -1.27 6.48 -16.04
CA ALA A 79 -1.40 5.06 -15.75
C ALA A 79 -1.57 4.25 -17.04
N ASN A 80 -2.42 4.72 -17.96
CA ASN A 80 -2.62 4.10 -19.26
C ASN A 80 -1.35 4.15 -20.13
N ALA A 81 -0.63 5.29 -20.15
CA ALA A 81 0.62 5.43 -20.90
C ALA A 81 1.74 4.49 -20.41
N ARG A 82 1.69 4.05 -19.15
CA ARG A 82 2.63 3.04 -18.59
C ARG A 82 2.24 1.59 -18.91
N GLY A 83 1.18 1.38 -19.68
CA GLY A 83 0.69 0.05 -20.02
C GLY A 83 -0.08 -0.61 -18.87
N ALA A 84 -0.98 0.14 -18.23
CA ALA A 84 -1.94 -0.47 -17.30
C ALA A 84 -2.61 -1.69 -17.97
N ARG A 85 -2.70 -2.80 -17.24
CA ARG A 85 -3.22 -4.09 -17.74
C ARG A 85 -4.61 -3.98 -18.36
N TYR A 86 -5.39 -3.01 -17.90
CA TYR A 86 -6.68 -2.65 -18.46
C TYR A 86 -6.70 -1.13 -18.68
N PRO A 87 -7.18 -0.65 -19.85
CA PRO A 87 -7.31 0.77 -20.10
C PRO A 87 -8.33 1.35 -19.13
N LEU A 88 -7.87 2.24 -18.27
CA LEU A 88 -8.71 2.90 -17.29
C LEU A 88 -9.37 4.11 -17.96
N ARG A 89 -10.69 4.09 -18.09
CA ARG A 89 -11.47 5.23 -18.57
C ARG A 89 -12.13 5.90 -17.36
N PRO A 90 -11.74 7.13 -16.99
CA PRO A 90 -12.46 7.85 -15.96
C PRO A 90 -13.88 8.12 -16.47
N SER A 91 -14.89 7.56 -15.80
CA SER A 91 -16.28 7.98 -15.94
C SER A 91 -16.57 9.00 -14.85
N PHE A 92 -17.07 10.17 -15.25
CA PHE A 92 -17.60 11.19 -14.35
C PHE A 92 -19.13 11.19 -14.37
N GLU A 93 -19.75 10.15 -14.91
CA GLU A 93 -21.19 9.97 -14.80
C GLU A 93 -21.56 9.93 -13.32
N ARG A 94 -22.55 10.76 -12.97
CA ARG A 94 -23.14 10.72 -11.64
C ARG A 94 -23.70 9.32 -11.46
N ILE A 95 -23.12 8.54 -10.55
CA ILE A 95 -23.74 7.30 -10.08
C ILE A 95 -24.97 7.77 -9.32
N GLU A 96 -26.11 7.79 -10.00
CA GLU A 96 -27.38 7.93 -9.30
C GLU A 96 -27.52 6.68 -8.44
N PRO A 97 -27.71 6.82 -7.11
CA PRO A 97 -27.99 5.66 -6.30
C PRO A 97 -29.25 5.02 -6.88
N GLU A 98 -29.16 3.74 -7.23
CA GLU A 98 -30.29 2.96 -7.71
C GLU A 98 -31.40 3.08 -6.66
N ALA A 99 -32.49 3.77 -7.03
CA ALA A 99 -33.48 4.29 -6.07
C ALA A 99 -34.17 3.20 -5.22
N ASP A 100 -34.02 1.94 -5.61
CA ASP A 100 -34.67 0.78 -5.00
C ASP A 100 -33.73 -0.08 -4.14
N ILE A 101 -32.45 0.29 -3.98
CA ILE A 101 -31.60 -0.35 -2.97
C ILE A 101 -31.64 0.52 -1.72
N PRO A 102 -32.36 0.14 -0.65
CA PRO A 102 -32.33 0.86 0.61
C PRO A 102 -30.94 0.71 1.23
N ALA A 103 -30.01 1.58 0.82
CA ALA A 103 -28.71 1.72 1.44
C ALA A 103 -28.94 2.29 2.84
N THR A 104 -29.25 1.40 3.78
CA THR A 104 -29.39 1.74 5.18
C THR A 104 -27.97 1.99 5.69
N VAL A 105 -27.51 3.23 5.56
CA VAL A 105 -26.27 3.69 6.17
C VAL A 105 -26.49 3.61 7.67
N THR A 106 -26.10 2.49 8.27
CA THR A 106 -26.06 2.34 9.73
C THR A 106 -24.97 3.28 10.23
N LYS A 107 -25.34 4.53 10.46
CA LYS A 107 -24.54 5.48 11.20
C LYS A 107 -24.36 4.84 12.57
N LYS A 108 -23.18 4.32 12.84
CA LYS A 108 -22.83 3.72 14.13
C LYS A 108 -22.78 4.88 15.13
N GLU A 109 -23.94 5.30 15.61
CA GLU A 109 -24.05 6.24 16.71
C GLU A 109 -23.40 5.59 17.92
N SER A 110 -22.28 6.18 18.31
CA SER A 110 -21.64 5.93 19.58
C SER A 110 -22.65 6.24 20.69
N THR A 111 -23.06 5.20 21.39
CA THR A 111 -23.97 5.25 22.52
C THR A 111 -23.32 6.06 23.65
N THR A 112 -23.89 7.22 23.96
CA THR A 112 -23.89 7.77 25.32
C THR A 112 -25.35 7.82 25.74
N GLY A 113 -25.69 7.05 26.77
CA GLY A 113 -27.02 6.51 27.02
C GLY A 113 -28.12 7.47 27.51
N GLY A 114 -29.30 6.90 27.69
CA GLY A 114 -30.41 7.49 28.43
C GLY A 114 -31.79 7.14 27.88
N ASP A 115 -32.46 6.20 28.56
CA ASP A 115 -33.90 6.00 28.77
C ASP A 115 -34.89 5.62 27.65
N ASP A 116 -35.48 4.45 27.89
CA ASP A 116 -36.90 4.05 27.79
C ASP A 116 -37.67 4.37 26.51
N SER A 117 -37.66 3.39 25.61
CA SER A 117 -38.79 3.16 24.70
C SER A 117 -39.08 1.66 24.53
N PRO A 118 -40.38 1.28 24.46
CA PRO A 118 -40.81 -0.11 24.58
C PRO A 118 -40.40 -0.96 23.37
N ALA A 119 -39.95 -2.18 23.69
CA ALA A 119 -39.43 -3.17 22.75
C ALA A 119 -40.46 -3.59 21.69
N ILE A 120 -40.12 -3.38 20.42
CA ILE A 120 -40.78 -4.03 19.28
C ILE A 120 -40.14 -5.42 19.13
N PRO A 121 -40.90 -6.52 19.11
CA PRO A 121 -40.35 -7.87 19.00
C PRO A 121 -39.78 -8.10 17.59
N ALA A 122 -38.46 -7.93 17.44
CA ALA A 122 -37.76 -8.29 16.22
C ALA A 122 -37.65 -9.81 16.14
N THR A 123 -38.47 -10.42 15.29
CA THR A 123 -38.31 -11.83 14.92
C THR A 123 -37.08 -11.93 14.03
N VAL A 124 -36.01 -12.52 14.57
CA VAL A 124 -34.75 -12.77 13.87
C VAL A 124 -35.01 -13.85 12.82
N ALA A 125 -35.21 -13.45 11.56
CA ALA A 125 -35.03 -14.37 10.45
C ALA A 125 -33.53 -14.58 10.27
N GLU A 126 -33.07 -15.78 10.60
CA GLU A 126 -31.71 -16.26 10.35
C GLU A 126 -31.38 -16.07 8.87
N ASN A 127 -30.59 -15.05 8.58
CA ASN A 127 -30.10 -14.78 7.25
C ASN A 127 -28.99 -15.80 6.98
N LYS A 128 -29.35 -16.91 6.32
CA LYS A 128 -28.40 -17.93 5.85
C LYS A 128 -27.44 -17.24 4.88
N PRO A 129 -26.16 -17.04 5.25
CA PRO A 129 -25.23 -16.36 4.37
C PRO A 129 -24.97 -17.27 3.18
N GLU A 130 -25.44 -16.84 2.00
CA GLU A 130 -24.97 -17.40 0.74
C GLU A 130 -23.44 -17.25 0.71
N ALA A 131 -22.79 -18.35 0.33
CA ALA A 131 -21.39 -18.61 0.53
C ALA A 131 -20.52 -17.44 0.04
N SER A 132 -20.04 -16.64 1.00
CA SER A 132 -18.88 -15.79 0.80
C SER A 132 -17.74 -16.63 0.25
N PRO A 133 -16.94 -16.14 -0.72
CA PRO A 133 -15.77 -16.87 -1.18
C PRO A 133 -14.93 -17.20 0.04
N THR A 134 -14.78 -18.50 0.33
CA THR A 134 -14.00 -19.01 1.45
C THR A 134 -12.61 -18.39 1.38
N LEU A 135 -12.40 -17.33 2.18
CA LEU A 135 -11.09 -16.81 2.47
C LEU A 135 -10.36 -17.97 3.13
N SER A 136 -9.44 -18.60 2.40
CA SER A 136 -8.66 -19.68 2.97
C SER A 136 -7.95 -19.12 4.20
N ASP A 137 -8.28 -19.63 5.38
CA ASP A 137 -7.59 -19.38 6.67
C ASP A 137 -6.17 -19.95 6.69
N LYS A 138 -5.47 -19.92 5.55
CA LYS A 138 -4.06 -20.26 5.49
C LYS A 138 -3.31 -19.15 6.21
N PRO A 139 -2.63 -19.43 7.33
CA PRO A 139 -1.86 -18.42 8.04
C PRO A 139 -0.90 -17.74 7.05
N ARG A 140 -1.00 -16.40 6.93
CA ARG A 140 -0.16 -15.64 6.01
C ARG A 140 1.31 -15.77 6.42
N GLY A 141 2.07 -16.57 5.68
CA GLY A 141 3.53 -16.65 5.81
C GLY A 141 4.06 -18.09 5.88
N TYR A 142 5.35 -18.21 6.20
CA TYR A 142 5.99 -19.51 6.43
C TYR A 142 5.57 -20.10 7.78
N PRO A 143 5.33 -21.42 7.86
CA PRO A 143 5.08 -22.12 9.13
C PRO A 143 6.18 -21.86 10.16
N THR A 144 5.83 -21.86 11.45
CA THR A 144 6.78 -21.59 12.56
C THR A 144 7.94 -22.59 12.58
N GLU A 145 7.68 -23.86 12.22
CA GLU A 145 8.71 -24.90 12.11
C GLU A 145 9.77 -24.57 11.06
N VAL A 146 9.35 -24.08 9.89
CA VAL A 146 10.25 -23.64 8.80
C VAL A 146 11.08 -22.44 9.23
N LYS A 147 10.50 -21.53 10.00
CA LYS A 147 11.23 -20.38 10.58
C LYS A 147 12.31 -20.85 11.55
N ARG A 148 11.98 -21.79 12.46
CA ARG A 148 12.93 -22.38 13.41
C ARG A 148 14.05 -23.13 12.70
N LEU A 149 13.72 -23.93 11.67
CA LEU A 149 14.68 -24.63 10.83
C LEU A 149 15.69 -23.65 10.19
N ALA A 150 15.19 -22.58 9.57
CA ALA A 150 16.04 -21.57 8.92
C ALA A 150 16.97 -20.85 9.90
N VAL A 151 16.48 -20.53 11.11
CA VAL A 151 17.30 -19.92 12.17
C VAL A 151 18.38 -20.89 12.64
N ARG A 152 18.02 -22.15 12.92
CA ARG A 152 18.98 -23.19 13.35
C ARG A 152 20.11 -23.39 12.33
N LEU A 153 19.79 -23.54 11.04
CA LEU A 153 20.80 -23.69 9.99
C LEU A 153 21.70 -22.46 9.85
N THR A 154 21.16 -21.27 10.15
CA THR A 154 21.96 -20.03 10.17
C THR A 154 22.92 -20.01 11.36
N ASP A 155 22.47 -20.47 12.54
CA ASP A 155 23.31 -20.60 13.73
C ASP A 155 24.41 -21.67 13.58
N GLU A 156 24.15 -22.72 12.81
CA GLU A 156 25.15 -23.71 12.38
C GLU A 156 26.14 -23.15 11.33
N GLY A 157 25.96 -21.91 10.86
CA GLY A 157 26.83 -21.29 9.86
C GLY A 157 26.68 -21.86 8.45
N LYS A 158 25.54 -22.49 8.11
CA LYS A 158 25.30 -23.02 6.77
C LYS A 158 25.23 -21.90 5.73
N GLU A 159 25.63 -22.22 4.50
CA GLU A 159 25.50 -21.28 3.39
C GLU A 159 24.04 -20.93 3.08
N THR A 160 23.79 -19.68 2.70
CA THR A 160 22.46 -19.15 2.33
C THR A 160 21.75 -19.99 1.27
N LYS A 161 22.49 -20.60 0.34
CA LYS A 161 21.94 -21.51 -0.69
C LYS A 161 21.39 -22.80 -0.07
N ALA A 162 22.12 -23.40 0.87
CA ALA A 162 21.71 -24.61 1.57
C ALA A 162 20.48 -24.35 2.45
N ILE A 163 20.45 -23.20 3.15
CA ILE A 163 19.29 -22.78 3.94
C ILE A 163 18.04 -22.64 3.04
N ARG A 164 18.20 -22.01 1.86
CA ARG A 164 17.10 -21.85 0.91
C ARG A 164 16.59 -23.19 0.39
N ALA A 165 17.49 -24.12 0.06
CA ALA A 165 17.12 -25.46 -0.40
C ALA A 165 16.32 -26.21 0.66
N ALA A 166 16.74 -26.17 1.92
CA ALA A 166 16.03 -26.80 3.04
C ALA A 166 14.63 -26.19 3.27
N ILE A 167 14.48 -24.87 3.14
CA ILE A 167 13.16 -24.21 3.22
C ILE A 167 12.27 -24.64 2.05
N LEU A 168 12.82 -24.72 0.84
CA LEU A 168 12.08 -25.13 -0.36
C LEU A 168 11.59 -26.57 -0.23
N GLU A 169 12.43 -27.47 0.29
CA GLU A 169 12.09 -28.86 0.55
C GLU A 169 10.98 -28.98 1.61
N ALA A 170 11.06 -28.19 2.68
CA ALA A 170 10.10 -28.26 3.79
C ALA A 170 8.70 -27.70 3.45
N CYS A 171 8.58 -26.69 2.59
CA CYS A 171 7.28 -26.04 2.34
C CYS A 171 6.92 -25.81 0.88
N GLY A 172 7.71 -26.34 -0.07
CA GLY A 172 7.49 -26.20 -1.51
C GLY A 172 7.69 -24.77 -2.05
N LYS A 173 8.08 -23.83 -1.19
CA LYS A 173 8.33 -22.42 -1.56
C LYS A 173 9.54 -21.90 -0.80
N ALA A 174 10.32 -21.03 -1.42
CA ALA A 174 11.45 -20.40 -0.75
C ALA A 174 11.52 -18.89 -1.05
N PRO A 175 11.99 -18.08 -0.10
CA PRO A 175 12.19 -16.66 -0.33
C PRO A 175 13.41 -16.41 -1.22
N ASP A 176 13.51 -15.19 -1.74
CA ASP A 176 14.68 -14.76 -2.52
C ASP A 176 15.95 -14.73 -1.66
N ILE A 177 17.07 -15.14 -2.26
CA ILE A 177 18.39 -15.21 -1.59
C ILE A 177 18.79 -13.85 -1.00
N SER A 178 18.54 -12.76 -1.74
CA SER A 178 18.84 -11.39 -1.31
C SER A 178 18.03 -10.96 -0.07
N ASN A 179 16.87 -11.57 0.16
CA ASN A 179 15.99 -11.28 1.29
C ASN A 179 16.16 -12.24 2.47
N LEU A 180 16.77 -13.41 2.26
CA LEU A 180 16.81 -14.49 3.26
C LEU A 180 17.47 -14.04 4.58
N ALA A 181 18.63 -13.38 4.51
CA ALA A 181 19.35 -12.91 5.71
C ALA A 181 18.56 -11.88 6.53
N ARG A 182 17.71 -11.07 5.89
CA ARG A 182 16.81 -10.14 6.58
C ARG A 182 15.64 -10.89 7.23
N LEU A 183 15.05 -11.84 6.50
CA LEU A 183 13.92 -12.65 6.97
C LEU A 183 14.30 -13.52 8.17
N VAL A 184 15.45 -14.18 8.14
CA VAL A 184 15.92 -15.01 9.27
C VAL A 184 16.08 -14.17 10.54
N ARG A 185 16.64 -12.95 10.45
CA ARG A 185 16.74 -12.04 11.60
C ARG A 185 15.36 -11.67 12.17
N GLN A 186 14.41 -11.37 11.29
CA GLN A 186 13.03 -11.08 11.70
C GLN A 186 12.35 -12.31 12.34
N TRP A 187 12.59 -13.51 11.81
CA TRP A 187 12.06 -14.76 12.35
C TRP A 187 12.63 -15.07 13.73
N ARG A 188 13.94 -14.89 13.94
CA ARG A 188 14.56 -15.03 15.26
C ARG A 188 13.88 -14.15 16.30
N ALA A 189 13.65 -12.87 15.98
CA ALA A 189 12.94 -11.96 16.88
C ALA A 189 11.50 -12.41 17.16
N SER A 190 10.79 -12.91 16.13
CA SER A 190 9.40 -13.39 16.32
C SER A 190 9.30 -14.65 17.16
N ILE A 191 10.29 -15.55 17.06
CA ILE A 191 10.33 -16.81 17.83
C ILE A 191 10.59 -16.47 19.29
N LEU A 192 11.59 -15.62 19.58
CA LEU A 192 11.88 -15.18 20.94
C LEU A 192 10.68 -14.51 21.61
N LYS A 193 9.95 -13.65 20.87
CA LYS A 193 8.74 -13.03 21.39
C LYS A 193 7.65 -14.06 21.73
N ALA A 194 7.47 -15.07 20.89
CA ALA A 194 6.46 -16.11 21.10
C ALA A 194 6.82 -17.09 22.23
N GLU A 195 8.06 -17.10 22.70
CA GLU A 195 8.50 -17.90 23.85
C GLU A 195 8.38 -17.15 25.19
N THR A 196 8.24 -15.82 25.13
CA THR A 196 8.09 -14.96 26.32
C THR A 196 6.63 -14.61 26.64
N ASP A 197 5.73 -14.76 25.67
CA ASP A 197 4.27 -14.54 25.82
C ASP A 197 3.56 -15.87 26.14
#